data_AF-A0A7X8QG00-F1
#
_entry.id   AF-A0A7X8QG00-F1
#
_cell.length_a   1.000
_cell.length_b   1.000
_cell.length_c   1.000
_cell.angle_alpha   90.00
_cell.angle_beta   90.00
_cell.angle_gamma   90.00
#
_symmetry.space_group_name_H-M   'P 1'
#
loop_
_entity.id
_entity.type
_entity.pdbx_description
1 polymer ?
#
loop_
_entity_poly.entity_id
_entity_poly.type
_entity_poly.pdbx_seq_one_letter_code
_entity_poly.pdbx_strand_id
1 'polypeptide(L)'
;MQALKTCCFQTPAKDLWLINSFESGFCYQLITQPIEVRHSSKVSYAIDQNSHLHLLINQNATMLHLIWDNSVWQKEILPHIQGERLFTYIDTENNLLVMFQISGTFSVLTCQSQGDCKVTELYTHNSDFLPLFFGVKGDKLFIYAVNNTGNVLLETIFNRENGQKVQESVIFSTKDYRIEKHWRLPDAVILVLKNTSSSAGLLILKICLSTKKQWSKEYKSLEFSSGLSFHLLLAQQDLLFLLSTPGDFYYAYSYDIGQNWSELHRSDVFSPVFFVDIYTVNNYPTSFICLPKIKGCLLQHPVILSYKEFSAMLYQHKLTLQGDRCRSPKIKKL
;
A
#
# COMPACT_ATOMS: atom_id res chain seq x y z
N MET A 1 28.79 5.79 -13.70
CA MET A 1 27.98 4.57 -13.95
C MET A 1 26.52 4.93 -13.78
N GLN A 2 25.67 4.58 -14.74
CA GLN A 2 24.23 4.85 -14.63
C GLN A 2 23.60 3.69 -13.84
N ALA A 3 22.81 4.00 -12.82
CA ALA A 3 22.07 2.98 -12.09
C ALA A 3 21.03 2.36 -13.02
N LEU A 4 20.95 1.02 -13.06
CA LEU A 4 19.90 0.30 -13.79
C LEU A 4 18.54 0.58 -13.16
N LYS A 5 18.50 0.66 -11.82
CA LYS A 5 17.31 0.94 -11.00
C LYS A 5 17.67 1.59 -9.69
N THR A 6 16.76 2.42 -9.18
CA THR A 6 16.88 3.12 -7.91
C THR A 6 15.61 2.89 -7.10
N CYS A 7 15.73 2.36 -5.89
CA CYS A 7 14.64 2.30 -4.92
C CYS A 7 15.01 3.08 -3.66
N CYS A 8 14.05 3.79 -3.06
CA CYS A 8 14.21 4.34 -1.72
C CYS A 8 13.19 3.66 -0.80
N PHE A 9 13.59 3.33 0.41
CA PHE A 9 12.69 2.86 1.46
C PHE A 9 13.16 3.41 2.79
N GLN A 10 12.26 3.38 3.77
CA GLN A 10 12.59 3.76 5.13
C GLN A 10 12.67 2.52 6.01
N THR A 11 13.73 2.40 6.79
CA THR A 11 13.83 1.32 7.78
C THR A 11 12.90 1.58 8.97
N PRO A 12 12.61 0.56 9.80
CA PRO A 12 11.94 0.76 11.09
C PRO A 12 12.63 1.80 12.00
N ALA A 13 13.95 1.99 11.84
CA ALA A 13 14.75 3.00 12.53
C ALA A 13 14.54 4.45 12.01
N LYS A 14 13.64 4.65 11.04
CA LYS A 14 13.33 5.93 10.39
C LYS A 14 14.44 6.50 9.50
N ASP A 15 15.38 5.67 9.08
CA ASP A 15 16.41 6.04 8.13
C ASP A 15 15.91 5.86 6.69
N LEU A 16 16.11 6.85 5.82
CA LEU A 16 15.84 6.69 4.39
C LEU A 16 17.05 6.07 3.70
N TRP A 17 16.86 4.94 3.03
CA TRP A 17 17.93 4.27 2.30
C TRP A 17 17.60 4.27 0.82
N LEU A 18 18.54 4.75 0.01
CA LEU A 18 18.51 4.62 -1.43
C LEU A 18 19.36 3.42 -1.84
N ILE A 19 18.77 2.48 -2.56
CA ILE A 19 19.49 1.38 -3.19
C ILE A 19 19.53 1.61 -4.69
N ASN A 20 20.74 1.69 -5.23
CA ASN A 20 21.00 1.71 -6.65
C ASN A 20 21.53 0.35 -7.08
N SER A 21 20.87 -0.21 -8.08
CA SER A 21 21.20 -1.50 -8.67
C SER A 21 22.01 -1.25 -9.96
N PHE A 22 23.13 -1.96 -10.13
CA PHE A 22 24.03 -1.90 -11.30
C PHE A 22 24.23 -3.31 -11.87
N GLU A 23 24.76 -3.42 -13.09
CA GLU A 23 25.10 -4.72 -13.68
C GLU A 23 26.11 -5.51 -12.83
N SER A 24 26.99 -4.79 -12.11
CA SER A 24 28.02 -5.35 -11.26
C SER A 24 27.61 -5.57 -9.80
N GLY A 25 26.37 -5.21 -9.40
CA GLY A 25 25.91 -5.36 -8.01
C GLY A 25 24.91 -4.30 -7.57
N PHE A 26 24.98 -3.87 -6.32
CA PHE A 26 24.18 -2.76 -5.81
C PHE A 26 25.02 -1.89 -4.86
N CYS A 27 24.69 -0.61 -4.79
CA CYS A 27 25.11 0.23 -3.69
C CYS A 27 23.88 0.68 -2.91
N TYR A 28 24.06 0.89 -1.62
CA TYR A 28 23.04 1.45 -0.77
C TYR A 28 23.63 2.65 -0.04
N GLN A 29 22.85 3.72 0.08
CA GLN A 29 23.26 4.92 0.77
C GLN A 29 22.13 5.41 1.66
N LEU A 30 22.47 5.81 2.88
CA LEU A 30 21.58 6.59 3.72
C LEU A 30 21.38 7.95 3.04
N ILE A 31 20.13 8.32 2.80
CA ILE A 31 19.77 9.63 2.27
C ILE A 31 19.04 10.44 3.33
N THR A 32 19.21 11.75 3.28
CA THR A 32 18.58 12.68 4.23
C THR A 32 17.33 13.35 3.66
N GLN A 33 17.01 13.10 2.39
CA GLN A 33 15.86 13.65 1.68
C GLN A 33 15.14 12.54 0.90
N PRO A 34 13.80 12.45 0.96
CA PRO A 34 13.07 11.48 0.17
C PRO A 34 13.21 11.82 -1.32
N ILE A 35 13.69 10.85 -2.09
CA ILE A 35 13.77 10.92 -3.55
C ILE A 35 12.50 10.26 -4.11
N GLU A 36 11.95 10.78 -5.19
CA GLU A 36 10.83 10.18 -5.90
C GLU A 36 11.20 8.74 -6.33
N VAL A 37 10.53 7.76 -5.73
CA VAL A 37 10.76 6.34 -6.02
C VAL A 37 9.84 5.92 -7.14
N ARG A 38 10.41 5.52 -8.27
CA ARG A 38 9.64 4.81 -9.29
C ARG A 38 9.46 3.36 -8.83
N HIS A 39 8.26 3.01 -8.38
CA HIS A 39 7.89 1.62 -8.12
C HIS A 39 8.18 0.77 -9.37
N SER A 40 9.03 -0.24 -9.23
CA SER A 40 9.32 -1.20 -10.28
C SER A 40 8.67 -2.53 -9.95
N SER A 41 7.98 -3.15 -10.91
CA SER A 41 7.40 -4.50 -10.76
C SER A 41 8.44 -5.57 -10.39
N LYS A 42 9.74 -5.27 -10.54
CA LYS A 42 10.86 -6.16 -10.23
C LYS A 42 11.43 -5.95 -8.83
N VAL A 43 10.79 -5.14 -7.99
CA VAL A 43 11.18 -4.93 -6.59
C VAL A 43 9.98 -5.19 -5.70
N SER A 44 10.17 -5.99 -4.65
CA SER A 44 9.16 -6.23 -3.62
C SER A 44 9.82 -6.26 -2.25
N TYR A 45 9.07 -6.00 -1.19
CA TYR A 45 9.61 -5.94 0.15
C TYR A 45 8.59 -6.42 1.18
N ALA A 46 9.10 -7.05 2.23
CA ALA A 46 8.31 -7.56 3.33
C ALA A 46 9.00 -7.24 4.67
N ILE A 47 8.23 -7.19 5.75
CA ILE A 47 8.77 -7.13 7.11
C ILE A 47 8.36 -8.41 7.81
N ASP A 48 9.33 -9.09 8.41
CA ASP A 48 9.10 -10.33 9.14
C ASP A 48 8.61 -10.04 10.57
N GLN A 49 8.28 -11.09 11.33
CA GLN A 49 7.78 -10.94 12.69
C GLN A 49 8.84 -10.38 13.66
N ASN A 50 10.12 -10.44 13.30
CA ASN A 50 11.24 -9.88 14.05
C ASN A 50 11.59 -8.45 13.64
N SER A 51 10.75 -7.81 12.81
CA SER A 51 10.98 -6.47 12.26
C SER A 51 12.20 -6.36 11.34
N HIS A 52 12.67 -7.47 10.76
CA HIS A 52 13.65 -7.44 9.69
C HIS A 52 12.99 -7.00 8.39
N LEU A 53 13.66 -6.14 7.63
CA LEU A 53 13.19 -5.71 6.31
C LEU A 53 13.82 -6.60 5.23
N HIS A 54 12.97 -7.33 4.51
CA HIS A 54 13.32 -8.16 3.37
C HIS A 54 13.08 -7.33 2.11
N LEU A 55 14.09 -7.18 1.27
CA LEU A 55 14.01 -6.53 -0.04
C LEU A 55 14.40 -7.52 -1.13
N LEU A 56 13.49 -7.71 -2.06
CA LEU A 56 13.62 -8.63 -3.19
C LEU A 56 13.79 -7.82 -4.46
N ILE A 57 14.85 -8.08 -5.20
CA ILE A 57 15.18 -7.38 -6.44
C ILE A 57 15.41 -8.42 -7.52
N ASN A 58 14.63 -8.37 -8.61
CA ASN A 58 14.93 -9.13 -9.81
C ASN A 58 15.84 -8.33 -10.75
N GLN A 59 17.08 -8.79 -10.87
CA GLN A 59 18.10 -8.28 -11.79
C GLN A 59 18.42 -9.34 -12.85
N ASN A 60 17.99 -9.11 -14.10
CA ASN A 60 18.42 -9.87 -15.27
C ASN A 60 18.53 -11.40 -15.05
N ALA A 61 17.43 -11.99 -14.55
CA ALA A 61 17.24 -13.42 -14.25
C ALA A 61 17.80 -13.92 -12.89
N THR A 62 18.44 -13.07 -12.10
CA THR A 62 18.79 -13.38 -10.71
C THR A 62 17.88 -12.63 -9.75
N MET A 63 17.30 -13.36 -8.78
CA MET A 63 16.56 -12.75 -7.69
C MET A 63 17.50 -12.56 -6.49
N LEU A 64 17.75 -11.31 -6.14
CA LEU A 64 18.51 -10.94 -4.95
C LEU A 64 17.55 -10.73 -3.78
N HIS A 65 17.91 -11.29 -2.64
CA HIS A 65 17.24 -11.08 -1.37
C HIS A 65 18.20 -10.37 -0.43
N LEU A 66 17.82 -9.16 -0.04
CA LEU A 66 18.54 -8.34 0.93
C LEU A 66 17.76 -8.32 2.23
N ILE A 67 18.41 -8.62 3.34
CA ILE A 67 17.79 -8.58 4.67
C ILE A 67 18.49 -7.50 5.48
N TRP A 68 17.70 -6.60 6.03
CA TRP A 68 18.15 -5.63 7.01
C TRP A 68 17.74 -6.07 8.40
N ASP A 69 18.73 -6.38 9.23
CA ASP A 69 18.57 -6.87 10.60
C ASP A 69 18.73 -5.77 11.68
N ASN A 70 18.62 -4.50 11.27
CA ASN A 70 18.92 -3.31 12.09
C ASN A 70 20.41 -3.04 12.35
N SER A 71 21.31 -3.80 11.72
CA SER A 71 22.75 -3.52 11.79
C SER A 71 23.43 -3.53 10.41
N VAL A 72 23.24 -4.60 9.63
CA VAL A 72 23.94 -4.84 8.38
C VAL A 72 22.98 -5.39 7.34
N TRP A 73 23.23 -5.06 6.07
CA TRP A 73 22.56 -5.74 4.96
C TRP A 73 23.19 -7.11 4.72
N GLN A 74 22.40 -8.16 4.97
CA GLN A 74 22.73 -9.51 4.54
C GLN A 74 22.23 -9.71 3.11
N LYS A 75 23.01 -10.40 2.27
CA LYS A 75 22.68 -10.66 0.86
C LYS A 75 22.62 -12.15 0.61
N GLU A 76 21.48 -12.59 0.09
CA GLU A 76 21.27 -13.94 -0.40
C GLU A 76 20.89 -13.91 -1.89
N ILE A 77 21.33 -14.93 -2.61
CA ILE A 77 20.93 -15.14 -4.00
C ILE A 77 19.90 -16.26 -3.98
N LEU A 78 18.66 -15.92 -4.32
CA LEU A 78 17.57 -16.89 -4.42
C LEU A 78 17.71 -17.67 -5.74
N PRO A 79 17.02 -18.84 -5.87
CA PRO A 79 17.06 -19.63 -7.08
C PRO A 79 16.87 -18.79 -8.35
N HIS A 80 17.58 -19.16 -9.43
CA HIS A 80 17.57 -18.42 -10.67
C HIS A 80 16.15 -18.34 -11.26
N ILE A 81 15.52 -17.18 -11.14
CA ILE A 81 14.11 -16.97 -11.45
C ILE A 81 14.00 -15.69 -12.29
N GLN A 82 13.64 -15.87 -13.57
CA GLN A 82 13.37 -14.78 -14.49
C GLN A 82 11.92 -14.28 -14.34
N GLY A 83 11.64 -13.65 -13.21
CA GLY A 83 10.33 -13.05 -12.87
C GLY A 83 10.14 -11.62 -13.38
N GLU A 84 8.99 -11.33 -14.01
CA GLU A 84 8.65 -9.97 -14.48
C GLU A 84 7.93 -9.12 -13.43
N ARG A 85 7.22 -9.78 -12.51
CA ARG A 85 6.48 -9.18 -11.40
C ARG A 85 6.84 -9.90 -10.12
N LEU A 86 6.99 -9.17 -9.02
CA LEU A 86 7.26 -9.71 -7.69
C LEU A 86 6.23 -9.23 -6.69
N PHE A 87 5.72 -10.15 -5.88
CA PHE A 87 4.95 -9.88 -4.69
C PHE A 87 5.55 -10.68 -3.54
N THR A 88 5.52 -10.14 -2.33
CA THR A 88 6.03 -10.82 -1.14
C THR A 88 4.97 -10.98 -0.08
N TYR A 89 5.13 -12.00 0.75
CA TYR A 89 4.28 -12.27 1.90
C TYR A 89 5.09 -13.02 2.95
N ILE A 90 4.93 -12.67 4.23
CA ILE A 90 5.44 -13.46 5.35
C ILE A 90 4.26 -14.18 5.98
N ASP A 91 4.35 -15.50 6.10
CA ASP A 91 3.30 -16.29 6.74
C ASP A 91 3.42 -16.30 8.27
N THR A 92 2.49 -16.96 8.94
CA THR A 92 2.45 -17.04 10.41
C THR A 92 3.62 -17.84 11.00
N GLU A 93 4.29 -18.66 10.20
CA GLU A 93 5.49 -19.42 10.58
C GLU A 93 6.78 -18.66 10.25
N ASN A 94 6.65 -17.38 9.88
CA ASN A 94 7.75 -16.51 9.48
C ASN A 94 8.50 -16.98 8.23
N ASN A 95 7.86 -17.79 7.37
CA ASN A 95 8.42 -18.13 6.07
C ASN A 95 8.22 -16.96 5.10
N LEU A 96 9.23 -16.66 4.29
CA LEU A 96 9.12 -15.69 3.20
C LEU A 96 8.57 -16.38 1.95
N LEU A 97 7.48 -15.85 1.43
CA LEU A 97 6.92 -16.25 0.15
C LEU A 97 7.11 -15.14 -0.86
N VAL A 98 7.61 -15.50 -2.04
CA VAL A 98 7.78 -14.61 -3.18
C VAL A 98 6.98 -15.16 -4.34
N MET A 99 5.89 -14.48 -4.70
CA MET A 99 5.14 -14.78 -5.91
C MET A 99 5.76 -14.02 -7.07
N PHE A 100 6.03 -14.73 -8.16
CA PHE A 100 6.62 -14.15 -9.36
C PHE A 100 5.98 -14.68 -10.64
N GLN A 101 6.09 -13.90 -11.71
CA GLN A 101 5.53 -14.23 -13.02
C GLN A 101 6.63 -14.61 -14.02
N ILE A 102 6.53 -15.79 -14.64
CA ILE A 102 7.38 -16.25 -15.75
C ILE A 102 6.48 -16.55 -16.95
N SER A 103 6.71 -15.86 -18.07
CA SER A 103 6.07 -16.17 -19.38
C SER A 103 4.54 -16.36 -19.32
N GLY A 104 3.85 -15.54 -18.52
CA GLY A 104 2.39 -15.61 -18.36
C GLY A 104 1.88 -16.50 -17.22
N THR A 105 2.73 -17.34 -16.64
CA THR A 105 2.39 -18.22 -15.51
C THR A 105 2.96 -17.66 -14.22
N PHE A 106 2.22 -17.81 -13.11
CA PHE A 106 2.72 -17.44 -11.79
C PHE A 106 3.32 -18.65 -11.06
N SER A 107 4.29 -18.38 -10.21
CA SER A 107 4.90 -19.36 -9.32
C SER A 107 5.17 -18.70 -7.98
N VAL A 108 5.31 -19.51 -6.94
CA VAL A 108 5.65 -19.06 -5.59
C VAL A 108 6.90 -19.76 -5.12
N LEU A 109 7.92 -18.98 -4.79
CA LEU A 109 9.07 -19.42 -4.03
C LEU A 109 8.73 -19.29 -2.55
N THR A 110 8.86 -20.37 -1.79
CA THR A 110 8.79 -20.36 -0.32
C THR A 110 10.19 -20.56 0.22
N CYS A 111 10.69 -19.57 0.94
CA CYS A 111 11.93 -19.62 1.71
C CYS A 111 11.56 -19.84 3.18
N GLN A 112 11.91 -21.01 3.70
CA GLN A 112 11.70 -21.34 5.10
C GLN A 112 12.72 -20.61 5.97
N SER A 113 12.35 -20.36 7.23
CA SER A 113 13.26 -19.74 8.21
C SER A 113 14.56 -20.53 8.44
N GLN A 114 14.56 -21.82 8.13
CA GLN A 114 15.74 -22.70 8.21
C GLN A 114 16.64 -22.65 6.95
N GLY A 115 16.26 -21.85 5.93
CA GLY A 115 17.01 -21.64 4.69
C GLY A 115 16.52 -22.44 3.49
N ASP A 116 15.67 -23.45 3.69
CA ASP A 116 15.16 -24.27 2.60
C ASP A 116 14.21 -23.51 1.68
N CYS A 117 14.47 -23.60 0.38
CA CYS A 117 13.74 -22.90 -0.66
C CYS A 117 13.02 -23.88 -1.59
N LYS A 118 11.70 -23.70 -1.77
CA LYS A 118 10.90 -24.51 -2.71
C LYS A 118 10.12 -23.62 -3.67
N VAL A 119 10.21 -23.92 -4.97
CA VAL A 119 9.37 -23.30 -6.00
C VAL A 119 8.15 -24.16 -6.26
N THR A 120 6.97 -23.53 -6.31
CA THR A 120 5.70 -24.17 -6.67
C THR A 120 5.05 -23.41 -7.82
N GLU A 121 4.82 -24.09 -8.94
CA GLU A 121 4.16 -23.54 -10.13
C GLU A 121 2.65 -23.49 -9.96
N LEU A 122 1.97 -22.45 -10.47
CA LEU A 122 0.52 -22.30 -10.36
C LEU A 122 -0.16 -22.64 -11.70
N TYR A 123 -0.61 -23.88 -11.84
CA TYR A 123 -0.92 -24.52 -13.14
C TYR A 123 -2.09 -23.93 -13.95
N THR A 124 -2.92 -23.03 -13.41
CA THR A 124 -4.13 -22.52 -14.11
C THR A 124 -4.49 -21.06 -13.80
N HIS A 125 -3.49 -20.19 -13.63
CA HIS A 125 -3.76 -18.77 -13.39
C HIS A 125 -4.39 -18.08 -14.62
N ASN A 126 -5.36 -17.19 -14.38
CA ASN A 126 -6.03 -16.44 -15.44
C ASN A 126 -5.19 -15.21 -15.82
N SER A 127 -4.64 -15.20 -17.04
CA SER A 127 -3.76 -14.12 -17.55
C SER A 127 -4.47 -12.77 -17.74
N ASP A 128 -5.80 -12.76 -17.81
CA ASP A 128 -6.59 -11.52 -17.94
C ASP A 128 -6.70 -10.76 -16.61
N PHE A 129 -6.23 -11.38 -15.53
CA PHE A 129 -6.21 -10.84 -14.19
C PHE A 129 -4.78 -10.65 -13.70
N LEU A 130 -4.53 -9.49 -13.11
CA LEU A 130 -3.24 -9.13 -12.53
C LEU A 130 -3.33 -9.23 -11.01
N PRO A 131 -2.46 -10.00 -10.35
CA PRO A 131 -2.46 -10.07 -8.89
C PRO A 131 -2.26 -8.69 -8.25
N LEU A 132 -3.04 -8.41 -7.21
CA LEU A 132 -2.88 -7.27 -6.33
C LEU A 132 -2.04 -7.64 -5.11
N PHE A 133 -2.42 -8.75 -4.47
CA PHE A 133 -1.74 -9.31 -3.32
C PHE A 133 -2.09 -10.79 -3.18
N PHE A 134 -1.36 -11.49 -2.32
CA PHE A 134 -1.64 -12.88 -1.99
C PHE A 134 -1.39 -13.14 -0.50
N GLY A 135 -1.92 -14.25 0.00
CA GLY A 135 -1.74 -14.69 1.38
C GLY A 135 -1.84 -16.19 1.50
N VAL A 136 -1.56 -16.70 2.69
CA VAL A 136 -1.58 -18.13 3.00
C VAL A 136 -2.38 -18.38 4.26
N LYS A 137 -3.14 -19.48 4.27
CA LYS A 137 -3.79 -20.01 5.47
C LYS A 137 -3.74 -21.53 5.42
N GLY A 138 -2.93 -22.14 6.30
CA GLY A 138 -2.68 -23.58 6.27
C GLY A 138 -2.03 -24.03 4.95
N ASP A 139 -2.58 -25.06 4.34
CA ASP A 139 -2.13 -25.62 3.06
C ASP A 139 -2.62 -24.83 1.83
N LYS A 140 -3.32 -23.70 2.03
CA LYS A 140 -3.94 -22.93 0.95
C LYS A 140 -3.23 -21.61 0.71
N LEU A 141 -2.97 -21.34 -0.57
CA LEU A 141 -2.51 -20.08 -1.12
C LEU A 141 -3.69 -19.33 -1.73
N PHE A 142 -3.91 -18.08 -1.32
CA PHE A 142 -5.00 -17.22 -1.81
C PHE A 142 -4.39 -16.10 -2.65
N ILE A 143 -4.80 -15.97 -3.89
CA ILE A 143 -4.37 -14.90 -4.80
C ILE A 143 -5.58 -14.03 -5.12
N TYR A 144 -5.44 -12.73 -4.87
CA TYR A 144 -6.45 -11.74 -5.18
C TYR A 144 -5.99 -10.93 -6.38
N ALA A 145 -6.72 -11.06 -7.49
CA ALA A 145 -6.32 -10.49 -8.77
C ALA A 145 -7.43 -9.65 -9.38
N VAL A 146 -7.05 -8.58 -10.07
CA VAL A 146 -7.97 -7.64 -10.71
C VAL A 146 -7.86 -7.75 -12.22
N ASN A 147 -8.99 -7.65 -12.92
CA ASN A 147 -8.97 -7.60 -14.38
C ASN A 147 -8.35 -6.30 -14.92
N ASN A 148 -8.07 -6.29 -16.24
CA ASN A 148 -7.45 -5.15 -16.92
C ASN A 148 -8.23 -3.83 -16.80
N THR A 149 -9.56 -3.88 -16.70
CA THR A 149 -10.41 -2.69 -16.51
C THR A 149 -10.48 -2.24 -15.06
N GLY A 150 -9.98 -3.03 -14.12
CA GLY A 150 -9.93 -2.70 -12.70
C GLY A 150 -11.27 -2.81 -11.97
N ASN A 151 -12.29 -3.46 -12.55
CA ASN A 151 -13.66 -3.46 -12.03
C ASN A 151 -14.14 -4.83 -11.54
N VAL A 152 -13.33 -5.87 -11.68
CA VAL A 152 -13.60 -7.20 -11.14
C VAL A 152 -12.41 -7.64 -10.29
N LEU A 153 -12.67 -7.98 -9.02
CA LEU A 153 -11.72 -8.62 -8.11
C LEU A 153 -12.08 -10.09 -7.97
N LEU A 154 -11.11 -10.94 -8.28
CA LEU A 154 -11.22 -12.39 -8.25
C LEU A 154 -10.29 -12.94 -7.16
N GLU A 155 -10.73 -14.00 -6.50
CA GLU A 155 -9.90 -14.83 -5.63
C GLU A 155 -9.72 -16.20 -6.28
N THR A 156 -8.46 -16.60 -6.40
CA THR A 156 -8.09 -17.96 -6.75
C THR A 156 -7.38 -18.61 -5.57
N ILE A 157 -7.83 -19.81 -5.20
CA ILE A 157 -7.25 -20.63 -4.14
C ILE A 157 -6.45 -21.75 -4.79
N PHE A 158 -5.19 -21.89 -4.39
CA PHE A 158 -4.30 -22.97 -4.80
C PHE A 158 -3.90 -23.81 -3.58
N ASN A 159 -3.65 -25.10 -3.80
CA ASN A 159 -2.89 -25.88 -2.83
C ASN A 159 -1.43 -25.39 -2.86
N ARG A 160 -0.89 -25.07 -1.69
CA ARG A 160 0.45 -24.47 -1.53
C ARG A 160 1.57 -25.45 -1.91
N GLU A 161 1.38 -26.74 -1.73
CA GLU A 161 2.44 -27.74 -1.91
C GLU A 161 2.63 -28.14 -3.37
N ASN A 162 1.51 -28.25 -4.11
CA ASN A 162 1.50 -28.78 -5.47
C ASN A 162 1.00 -27.76 -6.51
N GLY A 163 0.56 -26.57 -6.09
CA GLY A 163 0.16 -25.48 -6.98
C GLY A 163 -1.10 -25.73 -7.79
N GLN A 164 -1.88 -26.76 -7.45
CA GLN A 164 -3.16 -27.04 -8.11
C GLN A 164 -4.21 -26.03 -7.68
N LYS A 165 -4.97 -25.51 -8.65
CA LYS A 165 -6.12 -24.64 -8.38
C LYS A 165 -7.23 -25.46 -7.73
N VAL A 166 -7.66 -25.00 -6.57
CA VAL A 166 -8.75 -25.60 -5.78
C VAL A 166 -10.07 -24.92 -6.11
N GLN A 167 -10.07 -23.59 -6.14
CA GLN A 167 -11.29 -22.80 -6.31
C GLN A 167 -10.96 -21.47 -6.96
N GLU A 168 -11.95 -20.91 -7.66
CA GLU A 168 -11.92 -19.55 -8.16
C GLU A 168 -13.28 -18.90 -7.92
N SER A 169 -13.30 -17.66 -7.45
CA SER A 169 -14.54 -16.93 -7.17
C SER A 169 -14.39 -15.44 -7.42
N VAL A 170 -15.47 -14.82 -7.92
CA VAL A 170 -15.56 -13.36 -8.00
C VAL A 170 -15.93 -12.84 -6.62
N ILE A 171 -15.07 -12.01 -6.03
CA ILE A 171 -15.31 -11.40 -4.71
C ILE A 171 -16.03 -10.07 -4.87
N PHE A 172 -15.70 -9.32 -5.91
CA PHE A 172 -16.29 -8.03 -6.19
C PHE A 172 -16.35 -7.81 -7.70
N SER A 173 -17.46 -7.25 -8.17
CA SER A 173 -17.65 -6.87 -9.56
C SER A 173 -18.59 -5.68 -9.63
N THR A 174 -18.27 -4.74 -10.50
CA THR A 174 -19.05 -3.52 -10.70
C THR A 174 -18.92 -3.04 -12.14
N LYS A 175 -19.94 -2.33 -12.62
CA LYS A 175 -19.93 -1.71 -13.95
C LYS A 175 -19.53 -0.24 -13.90
N ASP A 176 -19.78 0.42 -12.78
CA ASP A 176 -19.68 1.87 -12.66
C ASP A 176 -18.39 2.34 -12.01
N TYR A 177 -17.57 1.41 -11.51
CA TYR A 177 -16.40 1.75 -10.72
C TYR A 177 -15.15 0.97 -11.15
N ARG A 178 -14.00 1.59 -10.94
CA ARG A 178 -12.67 1.00 -11.11
C ARG A 178 -11.86 1.14 -9.84
N ILE A 179 -11.12 0.09 -9.47
CA ILE A 179 -10.15 0.10 -8.36
C ILE A 179 -8.99 1.02 -8.74
N GLU A 180 -8.80 2.07 -7.94
CA GLU A 180 -7.68 3.02 -8.05
C GLU A 180 -6.59 2.74 -7.01
N LYS A 181 -6.98 2.30 -5.81
CA LYS A 181 -6.04 2.01 -4.71
C LYS A 181 -6.57 0.86 -3.87
N HIS A 182 -5.67 0.11 -3.25
CA HIS A 182 -6.04 -0.88 -2.26
C HIS A 182 -5.08 -0.84 -1.08
N TRP A 183 -5.59 -1.21 0.09
CA TRP A 183 -4.78 -1.53 1.26
C TRP A 183 -5.16 -2.89 1.83
N ARG A 184 -4.15 -3.64 2.24
CA ARG A 184 -4.32 -4.95 2.87
C ARG A 184 -4.44 -4.79 4.38
N LEU A 185 -5.38 -5.50 4.97
CA LEU A 185 -5.48 -5.76 6.40
C LEU A 185 -5.27 -7.28 6.63
N PRO A 186 -5.04 -7.74 7.87
CA PRO A 186 -4.81 -9.15 8.15
C PRO A 186 -5.88 -10.10 7.59
N ASP A 187 -7.16 -9.71 7.67
CA ASP A 187 -8.31 -10.52 7.24
C ASP A 187 -9.25 -9.80 6.26
N ALA A 188 -8.85 -8.63 5.77
CA ALA A 188 -9.68 -7.77 4.94
C ALA A 188 -8.85 -7.02 3.89
N VAL A 189 -9.54 -6.47 2.89
CA VAL A 189 -8.97 -5.50 1.97
C VAL A 189 -9.84 -4.25 1.98
N ILE A 190 -9.22 -3.08 1.92
CA ILE A 190 -9.88 -1.81 1.67
C ILE A 190 -9.55 -1.40 0.23
N LEU A 191 -10.57 -1.14 -0.56
CA LEU A 191 -10.47 -0.68 -1.93
C LEU A 191 -10.98 0.77 -2.01
N VAL A 192 -10.25 1.59 -2.74
CA VAL A 192 -10.74 2.88 -3.23
C VAL A 192 -11.13 2.70 -4.68
N LEU A 193 -12.40 2.91 -4.93
CA LEU A 193 -13.05 2.73 -6.22
C LEU A 193 -13.41 4.12 -6.76
N LYS A 194 -13.05 4.41 -8.00
CA LYS A 194 -13.43 5.64 -8.69
C LYS A 194 -14.53 5.36 -9.68
N ASN A 195 -15.54 6.21 -9.67
CA ASN A 195 -16.65 6.13 -10.60
C ASN A 195 -16.14 6.40 -12.03
N THR A 196 -16.47 5.52 -12.97
CA THR A 196 -16.08 5.59 -14.38
C THR A 196 -17.16 6.22 -15.26
N SER A 197 -18.33 6.49 -14.70
CA SER A 197 -19.48 7.13 -15.35
C SER A 197 -19.40 8.66 -15.24
N SER A 198 -20.39 9.37 -15.79
CA SER A 198 -20.41 10.85 -15.89
C SER A 198 -20.42 11.59 -14.55
N SER A 199 -20.78 10.93 -13.44
CA SER A 199 -20.76 11.52 -12.10
C SER A 199 -19.46 11.18 -11.38
N ALA A 200 -18.58 12.17 -11.20
CA ALA A 200 -17.36 11.99 -10.42
C ALA A 200 -17.69 11.61 -8.96
N GLY A 201 -17.14 10.48 -8.52
CA GLY A 201 -17.41 9.90 -7.22
C GLY A 201 -16.36 8.90 -6.82
N LEU A 202 -16.19 8.72 -5.51
CA LEU A 202 -15.31 7.76 -4.88
C LEU A 202 -16.13 6.85 -3.98
N LEU A 203 -15.86 5.56 -4.04
CA LEU A 203 -16.43 4.55 -3.17
C LEU A 203 -15.30 3.89 -2.40
N ILE A 204 -15.33 4.00 -1.08
CA ILE A 204 -14.45 3.20 -0.22
C ILE A 204 -15.20 1.90 0.09
N LEU A 205 -14.57 0.78 -0.17
CA LEU A 205 -15.13 -0.56 0.02
C LEU A 205 -14.20 -1.41 0.87
N LYS A 206 -14.65 -1.86 2.03
CA LYS A 206 -14.01 -2.90 2.82
C LYS A 206 -14.62 -4.25 2.46
N ILE A 207 -13.78 -5.25 2.24
CA ILE A 207 -14.19 -6.65 2.03
C ILE A 207 -13.47 -7.52 3.05
N CYS A 208 -14.21 -8.24 3.89
CA CYS A 208 -13.66 -9.29 4.73
C CYS A 208 -13.34 -10.51 3.86
N LEU A 209 -12.07 -10.93 3.84
CA LEU A 209 -11.60 -11.98 2.93
C LEU A 209 -12.11 -13.37 3.32
N SER A 210 -12.36 -13.62 4.61
CA SER A 210 -12.85 -14.91 5.09
C SER A 210 -14.35 -15.09 4.88
N THR A 211 -15.14 -14.05 5.15
CA THR A 211 -16.62 -14.11 5.11
C THR A 211 -17.22 -13.53 3.84
N LYS A 212 -16.42 -12.83 3.03
CA LYS A 212 -16.84 -12.04 1.87
C LYS A 212 -17.84 -10.91 2.19
N LYS A 213 -18.07 -10.61 3.48
CA LYS A 213 -18.91 -9.46 3.89
C LYS A 213 -18.28 -8.16 3.44
N GLN A 214 -19.13 -7.22 3.02
CA GLN A 214 -18.72 -5.96 2.42
C GLN A 214 -19.35 -4.78 3.16
N TRP A 215 -18.57 -3.71 3.30
CA TRP A 215 -19.02 -2.42 3.84
C TRP A 215 -18.53 -1.32 2.93
N SER A 216 -19.37 -0.33 2.65
CA SER A 216 -19.02 0.70 1.70
C SER A 216 -19.53 2.08 2.08
N LYS A 217 -18.81 3.10 1.60
CA LYS A 217 -19.17 4.51 1.73
C LYS A 217 -18.85 5.24 0.44
N GLU A 218 -19.86 5.90 -0.13
CA GLU A 218 -19.73 6.71 -1.33
C GLU A 218 -19.57 8.21 -1.00
N TYR A 219 -18.69 8.88 -1.72
CA TYR A 219 -18.46 10.32 -1.70
C TYR A 219 -18.60 10.87 -3.12
N LYS A 220 -19.47 11.86 -3.31
CA LYS A 220 -19.69 12.49 -4.62
C LYS A 220 -19.09 13.89 -4.63
N SER A 221 -18.22 14.16 -5.60
CA SER A 221 -17.66 15.49 -5.84
C SER A 221 -17.09 15.57 -7.25
N LEU A 222 -17.31 16.71 -7.92
CA LEU A 222 -16.73 17.01 -9.23
C LEU A 222 -15.20 17.04 -9.23
N GLU A 223 -14.60 17.31 -8.06
CA GLU A 223 -13.14 17.35 -7.88
C GLU A 223 -12.49 15.97 -7.97
N PHE A 224 -13.26 14.89 -7.95
CA PHE A 224 -12.75 13.51 -7.99
C PHE A 224 -12.50 12.99 -9.40
N SER A 225 -12.30 13.89 -10.36
CA SER A 225 -12.17 13.55 -11.79
C SER A 225 -10.76 13.10 -12.18
N SER A 226 -9.70 13.71 -11.67
CA SER A 226 -8.31 13.31 -11.97
C SER A 226 -7.30 13.83 -10.94
N GLY A 227 -6.06 13.32 -10.98
CA GLY A 227 -4.97 13.77 -10.12
C GLY A 227 -5.16 13.45 -8.63
N LEU A 228 -5.84 12.34 -8.35
CA LEU A 228 -6.12 11.92 -6.97
C LEU A 228 -4.94 11.17 -6.38
N SER A 229 -4.64 11.44 -5.12
CA SER A 229 -3.67 10.69 -4.34
C SER A 229 -4.31 10.27 -3.02
N PHE A 230 -4.03 9.03 -2.60
CA PHE A 230 -4.67 8.43 -1.43
C PHE A 230 -3.65 7.91 -0.42
N HIS A 231 -3.93 8.07 0.87
CA HIS A 231 -3.16 7.46 1.95
C HIS A 231 -4.10 6.91 3.01
N LEU A 232 -3.65 5.89 3.74
CA LEU A 232 -4.41 5.29 4.82
C LEU A 232 -3.52 5.15 6.05
N LEU A 233 -3.87 5.91 7.07
CA LEU A 233 -3.25 5.83 8.39
C LEU A 233 -3.98 4.83 9.28
N LEU A 234 -3.23 4.06 10.06
CA LEU A 234 -3.73 3.07 11.00
C LEU A 234 -3.10 3.27 12.39
N ALA A 235 -3.96 3.32 13.41
CA ALA A 235 -3.58 3.20 14.80
C ALA A 235 -4.53 2.24 15.51
N GLN A 236 -4.01 1.08 15.95
CA GLN A 236 -4.81 0.04 16.59
C GLN A 236 -5.98 -0.43 15.71
N GLN A 237 -7.21 0.03 16.00
CA GLN A 237 -8.42 -0.27 15.22
C GLN A 237 -8.96 0.94 14.46
N ASP A 238 -8.30 2.09 14.59
CA ASP A 238 -8.71 3.34 13.99
C ASP A 238 -7.99 3.55 12.66
N LEU A 239 -8.79 3.91 11.65
CA LEU A 239 -8.33 4.27 10.33
C LEU A 239 -8.60 5.74 10.06
N LEU A 240 -7.66 6.37 9.37
CA LEU A 240 -7.80 7.72 8.86
C LEU A 240 -7.45 7.71 7.37
N PHE A 241 -8.49 7.79 6.55
CA PHE A 241 -8.39 7.90 5.11
C PHE A 241 -8.05 9.34 4.74
N LEU A 242 -7.04 9.51 3.89
CA LEU A 242 -6.59 10.80 3.40
C LEU A 242 -6.71 10.80 1.88
N LEU A 243 -7.26 11.88 1.36
CA LEU A 243 -7.42 12.11 -0.07
C LEU A 243 -6.85 13.48 -0.40
N SER A 244 -5.89 13.53 -1.32
CA SER A 244 -5.46 14.77 -1.94
C SER A 244 -6.01 14.85 -3.36
N THR A 245 -6.65 15.98 -3.68
CA THR A 245 -6.96 16.39 -5.05
C THR A 245 -5.93 17.44 -5.48
N PRO A 246 -5.91 17.89 -6.75
CA PRO A 246 -5.04 18.98 -7.17
C PRO A 246 -5.30 20.31 -6.43
N GLY A 247 -6.53 20.53 -5.95
CA GLY A 247 -6.93 21.77 -5.28
C GLY A 247 -6.98 21.66 -3.76
N ASP A 248 -7.31 20.48 -3.23
CA ASP A 248 -7.68 20.32 -1.83
C ASP A 248 -7.15 19.06 -1.16
N PHE A 249 -7.15 19.10 0.17
CA PHE A 249 -6.79 17.98 1.04
C PHE A 249 -8.01 17.59 1.86
N TYR A 250 -8.34 16.30 1.88
CA TYR A 250 -9.52 15.74 2.52
C TYR A 250 -9.15 14.60 3.46
N TYR A 251 -10.01 14.36 4.46
CA TYR A 251 -9.86 13.25 5.39
C TYR A 251 -11.20 12.67 5.85
N ALA A 252 -11.21 11.39 6.19
CA ALA A 252 -12.35 10.69 6.80
C ALA A 252 -11.86 9.67 7.83
N TYR A 253 -12.56 9.57 8.96
CA TYR A 253 -12.25 8.63 10.04
C TYR A 253 -13.09 7.36 9.94
N SER A 254 -12.53 6.26 10.43
CA SER A 254 -13.25 5.05 10.79
C SER A 254 -12.70 4.50 12.10
N TYR A 255 -13.57 4.25 13.07
CA TYR A 255 -13.23 3.74 14.41
C TYR A 255 -13.55 2.25 14.57
N ASP A 256 -13.80 1.55 13.46
CA ASP A 256 -14.20 0.14 13.42
C ASP A 256 -13.52 -0.62 12.27
N ILE A 257 -12.28 -0.20 11.97
CA ILE A 257 -11.43 -0.77 10.93
C ILE A 257 -12.13 -0.74 9.56
N GLY A 258 -12.76 0.37 9.21
CA GLY A 258 -13.31 0.64 7.88
C GLY A 258 -14.70 0.06 7.61
N GLN A 259 -15.46 -0.35 8.64
CA GLN A 259 -16.86 -0.77 8.45
C GLN A 259 -17.79 0.44 8.33
N ASN A 260 -17.54 1.48 9.12
CA ASN A 260 -18.22 2.77 9.03
C ASN A 260 -17.20 3.89 8.86
N TRP A 261 -17.52 4.79 7.92
CA TRP A 261 -16.70 5.96 7.62
C TRP A 261 -17.48 7.23 7.90
N SER A 262 -16.79 8.23 8.46
CA SER A 262 -17.32 9.59 8.62
C SER A 262 -17.63 10.25 7.27
N GLU A 263 -18.20 11.45 7.29
CA GLU A 263 -18.17 12.30 6.12
C GLU A 263 -16.74 12.68 5.76
N LEU A 264 -16.55 13.04 4.48
CA LEU A 264 -15.27 13.52 4.00
C LEU A 264 -15.15 15.01 4.32
N HIS A 265 -14.15 15.35 5.12
CA HIS A 265 -13.91 16.71 5.56
C HIS A 265 -12.73 17.32 4.81
N ARG A 266 -12.88 18.55 4.32
CA ARG A 266 -11.76 19.34 3.81
C ARG A 266 -10.87 19.78 4.96
N SER A 267 -9.56 19.65 4.79
CA SER A 267 -8.56 20.18 5.71
C SER A 267 -8.16 21.58 5.30
N ASP A 268 -8.20 22.50 6.26
CA ASP A 268 -7.64 23.84 6.12
C ASP A 268 -6.20 23.94 6.66
N VAL A 269 -5.67 22.85 7.21
CA VAL A 269 -4.30 22.78 7.76
C VAL A 269 -3.29 22.34 6.71
N PHE A 270 -3.68 21.40 5.85
CA PHE A 270 -2.77 20.75 4.92
C PHE A 270 -3.04 21.19 3.47
N SER A 271 -1.96 21.40 2.72
CA SER A 271 -2.03 21.62 1.27
C SER A 271 -2.14 20.30 0.52
N PRO A 272 -2.62 20.33 -0.73
CA PRO A 272 -2.50 19.22 -1.66
C PRO A 272 -1.09 18.62 -1.68
N VAL A 273 -1.03 17.30 -1.68
CA VAL A 273 0.20 16.52 -1.65
C VAL A 273 0.02 15.25 -2.48
N PHE A 274 1.06 14.87 -3.21
CA PHE A 274 1.15 13.54 -3.75
C PHE A 274 1.72 12.62 -2.68
N PHE A 275 0.90 11.71 -2.15
CA PHE A 275 1.38 10.71 -1.20
C PHE A 275 2.29 9.74 -1.94
N VAL A 276 3.54 9.67 -1.49
CA VAL A 276 4.47 8.63 -1.93
C VAL A 276 4.39 7.52 -0.91
N ASP A 277 4.14 6.29 -1.36
CA ASP A 277 4.01 5.06 -0.58
C ASP A 277 5.36 4.60 0.04
N ILE A 278 6.23 5.52 0.45
CA ILE A 278 7.57 5.25 1.03
C ILE A 278 7.49 4.35 2.29
N TYR A 279 6.28 4.28 2.86
CA TYR A 279 5.77 3.57 4.04
C TYR A 279 5.25 2.14 3.87
N THR A 280 4.66 1.84 2.72
CA THR A 280 3.61 0.80 2.68
C THR A 280 4.20 -0.54 2.26
N VAL A 281 4.69 -1.33 3.21
CA VAL A 281 5.04 -2.73 2.95
C VAL A 281 3.81 -3.48 2.46
N ASN A 282 3.88 -4.11 1.28
CA ASN A 282 2.80 -4.91 0.70
C ASN A 282 1.40 -4.25 0.75
N ASN A 283 1.35 -2.92 0.54
CA ASN A 283 0.13 -2.11 0.61
C ASN A 283 -0.59 -2.18 1.98
N TYR A 284 0.11 -2.47 3.08
CA TYR A 284 -0.46 -2.29 4.42
C TYR A 284 -0.65 -0.80 4.73
N PRO A 285 -1.72 -0.42 5.47
CA PRO A 285 -1.83 0.90 6.06
C PRO A 285 -0.62 1.22 6.94
N THR A 286 -0.34 2.50 7.11
CA THR A 286 0.86 2.95 7.84
C THR A 286 0.47 3.67 9.12
N SER A 287 1.31 3.62 10.15
CA SER A 287 1.08 4.41 11.37
C SER A 287 1.63 5.83 11.29
N PHE A 288 2.32 6.17 10.18
CA PHE A 288 2.96 7.45 9.96
C PHE A 288 2.68 7.99 8.56
N ILE A 289 2.70 9.31 8.43
CA ILE A 289 2.63 10.01 7.16
C ILE A 289 3.81 10.98 7.04
N CYS A 290 4.39 11.06 5.85
CA CYS A 290 5.42 12.02 5.50
C CYS A 290 4.80 13.13 4.63
N LEU A 291 4.89 14.38 5.08
CA LEU A 291 4.33 15.54 4.40
C LEU A 291 5.45 16.52 4.02
N PRO A 292 5.64 16.83 2.73
CA PRO A 292 6.62 17.81 2.29
C PRO A 292 6.16 19.26 2.52
N LYS A 293 4.87 19.50 2.79
CA LYS A 293 4.26 20.83 2.87
C LYS A 293 3.12 20.85 3.89
N ILE A 294 2.91 22.02 4.49
CA ILE A 294 1.71 22.38 5.27
C ILE A 294 1.08 23.59 4.55
N LYS A 295 -0.22 23.84 4.73
CA LYS A 295 -0.88 24.95 4.02
C LYS A 295 -0.20 26.28 4.30
N GLY A 296 0.26 26.95 3.24
CA GLY A 296 0.99 28.22 3.33
C GLY A 296 2.47 28.09 3.71
N CYS A 297 3.01 26.89 3.89
CA CYS A 297 4.42 26.69 4.27
C CYS A 297 5.07 25.54 3.47
N LEU A 298 6.09 25.88 2.67
CA LEU A 298 6.99 24.89 2.10
C LEU A 298 8.02 24.51 3.18
N LEU A 299 8.07 23.24 3.55
CA LEU A 299 8.98 22.78 4.59
C LEU A 299 10.36 22.50 3.97
N GLN A 300 11.43 22.94 4.65
CA GLN A 300 12.80 22.60 4.23
C GLN A 300 13.08 21.10 4.35
N HIS A 301 12.45 20.44 5.32
CA HIS A 301 12.47 19.00 5.52
C HIS A 301 11.03 18.48 5.64
N PRO A 302 10.69 17.32 5.04
CA PRO A 302 9.38 16.72 5.22
C PRO A 302 9.08 16.46 6.70
N VAL A 303 7.86 16.75 7.11
CA VAL A 303 7.37 16.49 8.47
C VAL A 303 6.76 15.09 8.51
N ILE A 304 7.25 14.26 9.42
CA ILE A 304 6.72 12.92 9.66
C ILE A 304 5.81 12.98 10.89
N LEU A 305 4.55 12.60 10.71
CA LEU A 305 3.54 12.60 11.78
C LEU A 305 3.02 11.19 11.98
N SER A 306 2.89 10.78 13.24
CA SER A 306 2.07 9.63 13.61
C SER A 306 0.58 9.91 13.39
N TYR A 307 -0.23 8.85 13.35
CA TYR A 307 -1.70 8.97 13.38
C TYR A 307 -2.18 9.95 14.47
N LYS A 308 -1.63 9.84 15.70
CA LYS A 308 -2.07 10.65 16.84
C LYS A 308 -1.74 12.12 16.66
N GLU A 309 -0.51 12.42 16.25
CA GLU A 309 -0.06 13.80 16.01
C GLU A 309 -0.84 14.44 14.87
N PHE A 310 -1.01 13.71 13.76
CA PHE A 310 -1.77 14.18 12.60
C PHE A 310 -3.25 14.47 12.97
N SER A 311 -3.89 13.54 13.69
CA SER A 311 -5.29 13.70 14.12
C SER A 311 -5.46 14.86 15.11
N ALA A 312 -4.49 15.05 16.03
CA ALA A 312 -4.51 16.17 16.97
C ALA A 312 -4.43 17.53 16.24
N MET A 313 -3.60 17.65 15.20
CA MET A 313 -3.52 18.88 14.40
C MET A 313 -4.85 19.19 13.70
N LEU A 314 -5.51 18.18 13.12
CA LEU A 314 -6.84 18.34 12.51
C LEU A 314 -7.90 18.78 13.54
N TYR A 315 -7.89 18.15 14.72
CA TYR A 315 -8.86 18.45 15.78
C TYR A 315 -8.68 19.84 16.38
N GLN A 316 -7.45 20.23 16.71
CA GLN A 316 -7.15 21.55 17.27
C GLN A 316 -7.60 22.67 16.33
N HIS A 317 -7.34 22.53 15.03
CA HIS A 317 -7.78 23.52 14.05
C HIS A 317 -9.31 23.68 14.00
N LYS A 318 -10.04 22.55 14.08
CA LYS A 318 -11.51 22.56 14.13
C LYS A 318 -12.03 23.32 15.36
N LEU A 319 -11.39 23.15 16.52
CA LEU A 319 -11.75 23.89 17.74
C LEU A 319 -11.48 25.40 17.62
N THR A 320 -10.34 25.80 17.05
CA THR A 320 -10.01 27.22 16.84
C THR A 320 -11.06 27.90 15.96
N LEU A 321 -11.48 27.26 14.86
CA LEU A 321 -12.54 27.78 13.98
C LEU A 321 -13.91 27.91 14.68
N GLN A 322 -14.23 27.00 15.60
CA GLN A 322 -15.47 27.08 16.38
C GLN A 322 -15.40 28.16 17.48
N GLY A 323 -14.23 28.34 18.10
CA GLY A 323 -13.97 29.40 19.07
C GLY A 323 -14.05 30.80 18.47
N ASP A 324 -13.55 30.99 17.25
CA ASP A 324 -13.60 32.28 16.55
C ASP A 324 -15.02 32.64 16.08
N ARG A 325 -15.84 31.66 15.70
CA ARG A 325 -17.27 31.90 15.40
C ARG A 325 -18.07 32.37 16.62
N CYS A 326 -17.66 31.98 17.83
CA CYS A 326 -18.29 32.46 19.07
C CYS A 326 -17.77 33.83 19.53
N ARG A 327 -16.71 34.37 18.91
CA ARG A 327 -16.07 35.65 19.26
C ARG A 327 -16.31 36.76 18.23
N SER A 328 -17.38 36.70 17.44
CA SER A 328 -17.80 37.88 16.67
C SER A 328 -18.29 38.97 17.63
N PRO A 329 -17.61 40.12 17.77
CA PRO A 329 -18.13 41.21 18.57
C PRO A 329 -19.37 41.73 17.87
N LYS A 330 -20.51 41.79 18.58
CA LYS A 330 -21.60 42.67 18.17
C LYS A 330 -21.05 44.09 18.18
N ILE A 331 -20.62 44.59 17.02
CA ILE A 331 -20.39 46.02 16.82
C ILE A 331 -21.76 46.67 17.00
N LYS A 332 -22.03 47.15 18.22
CA LYS A 332 -23.09 48.14 18.42
C LYS A 332 -22.63 49.38 17.69
N LYS A 333 -23.27 49.69 16.56
CA LYS A 333 -23.22 51.03 15.99
C LYS A 333 -23.72 52.00 17.07
N LEU A 334 -22.86 52.91 17.48
CA LEU A 334 -23.23 54.14 18.19
C LEU A 334 -23.60 55.20 17.16
#